data_AF-A0A2T6IDQ2-F1
#
_entry.id   AF-A0A2T6IDQ2-F1
#
_cell.length_a   1.000
_cell.length_b   1.000
_cell.length_c   1.000
_cell.angle_alpha   90.00
_cell.angle_beta   90.00
_cell.angle_gamma   90.00
#
_symmetry.space_group_name_H-M   'P 1'
#
loop_
_entity.id
_entity.type
_entity.pdbx_description
1 polymer ?
#
loop_
_entity_poly.entity_id
_entity_poly.type
_entity_poly.pdbx_seq_one_letter_code
_entity_poly.pdbx_strand_id
1 'polypeptide(L)'
;VNQVRPFVVCAILRNVTLTKAGLASFIEFQDKLHHTLCRRRSLVAIGTHDLSKIQPPFVYDARPPKNFEFVPLGCDSQMNGEQVMAHFSSHLQLKAYLPLIQNSPVYPLILDAKDRILSLPPIINSEFSKVTEDTRDIFIECTAVDITKAQIVLNTLVAMFSEYCKEPYTVEPIRVVYEDPSSAPIDRSVKCQGEASLQNGSASMNGWVFPRVNSRSMPFSLDYVRQLTGIPDLTADACANLLKRMMIHTSIEKATQAGILEASIPITRSDILHERDIVEDVAIAYSFNRLPVTRSYMLTGDALNCLSEKIRNFCTVCGYTEALNFSLSSAAENSSSLGRTPGDGKSSLFNPLE
;
A
#
# COMPACT_ATOMS: atom_id res chain seq x y z
N VAL A 1 -6.90 20.97 6.06
CA VAL A 1 -6.70 19.58 5.59
C VAL A 1 -6.47 18.53 6.69
N ASN A 2 -5.78 18.88 7.81
CA ASN A 2 -5.39 17.92 8.87
C ASN A 2 -6.53 17.10 9.50
N GLN A 3 -7.75 17.64 9.52
CA GLN A 3 -8.93 16.97 10.08
C GLN A 3 -9.48 15.84 9.20
N VAL A 4 -9.03 15.73 7.94
CA VAL A 4 -9.58 14.79 6.96
C VAL A 4 -8.48 13.90 6.37
N ARG A 5 -7.48 14.53 5.73
CA ARG A 5 -6.38 13.87 5.02
C ARG A 5 -5.12 14.73 5.17
N PRO A 6 -4.29 14.52 6.19
CA PRO A 6 -3.22 15.44 6.55
C PRO A 6 -2.05 15.48 5.54
N PHE A 7 -1.85 14.44 4.73
CA PHE A 7 -0.63 14.32 3.92
C PHE A 7 -0.88 14.44 2.42
N VAL A 8 0.09 15.02 1.71
CA VAL A 8 0.16 15.02 0.25
C VAL A 8 1.61 14.80 -0.20
N VAL A 9 1.81 13.98 -1.22
CA VAL A 9 3.11 13.79 -1.89
C VAL A 9 2.90 13.89 -3.39
N CYS A 10 3.87 14.46 -4.11
CA CYS A 10 3.72 14.73 -5.54
C CYS A 10 4.98 14.38 -6.34
N ALA A 11 4.81 14.15 -7.64
CA ALA A 11 5.89 13.97 -8.61
C ALA A 11 5.47 14.49 -9.98
N ILE A 12 6.45 14.81 -10.83
CA ILE A 12 6.21 15.13 -12.24
C ILE A 12 6.94 14.12 -13.13
N LEU A 13 6.22 13.59 -14.12
CA LEU A 13 6.81 12.87 -15.24
C LEU A 13 6.82 13.81 -16.46
N ARG A 14 8.01 14.08 -17.02
CA ARG A 14 8.20 14.99 -18.15
C ARG A 14 8.31 14.25 -19.46
N ASN A 15 7.76 14.85 -20.52
CA ASN A 15 7.89 14.36 -21.89
C ASN A 15 7.54 12.87 -22.04
N VAL A 16 6.47 12.44 -21.38
CA VAL A 16 5.93 11.09 -21.45
C VAL A 16 5.31 10.87 -22.82
N THR A 17 5.52 9.68 -23.39
CA THR A 17 4.85 9.24 -24.61
C THR A 17 3.92 8.09 -24.30
N LEU A 18 2.65 8.41 -24.03
CA LEU A 18 1.61 7.42 -23.79
C LEU A 18 0.88 7.11 -25.09
N THR A 19 0.99 5.88 -25.57
CA THR A 19 0.07 5.36 -26.58
C THR A 19 -1.31 5.15 -25.95
N LYS A 20 -2.36 4.97 -26.75
CA LYS A 20 -3.69 4.57 -26.25
C LYS A 20 -3.65 3.37 -25.29
N ALA A 21 -2.83 2.37 -25.62
CA ALA A 21 -2.61 1.20 -24.76
C ALA A 21 -1.86 1.57 -23.47
N GLY A 22 -0.85 2.42 -23.56
CA GLY A 22 -0.11 2.93 -22.40
C GLY A 22 -1.00 3.74 -21.46
N LEU A 23 -1.87 4.60 -21.98
CA LEU A 23 -2.83 5.37 -21.19
C LEU A 23 -3.86 4.45 -20.50
N ALA A 24 -4.39 3.46 -21.22
CA ALA A 24 -5.30 2.48 -20.62
C ALA A 24 -4.61 1.68 -19.49
N SER A 25 -3.36 1.26 -19.72
CA SER A 25 -2.55 0.58 -18.71
C SER A 25 -2.28 1.47 -17.49
N PHE A 26 -2.00 2.75 -17.71
CA PHE A 26 -1.81 3.75 -16.64
C PHE A 26 -3.05 3.91 -15.76
N ILE A 27 -4.22 4.07 -16.37
CA ILE A 27 -5.49 4.20 -15.65
C ILE A 27 -5.82 2.90 -14.90
N GLU A 28 -5.67 1.74 -15.55
CA GLU A 28 -5.90 0.44 -14.91
C GLU A 28 -4.96 0.21 -13.73
N PHE A 29 -3.69 0.58 -13.85
CA PHE A 29 -2.72 0.49 -12.77
C PHE A 29 -3.09 1.38 -11.59
N GLN A 30 -3.50 2.62 -11.86
CA GLN A 30 -4.00 3.55 -10.84
C GLN A 30 -5.19 2.95 -10.08
N ASP A 31 -6.17 2.38 -10.79
CA ASP A 31 -7.35 1.76 -10.18
C ASP A 31 -7.00 0.51 -9.36
N LYS A 32 -6.07 -0.33 -9.83
CA LYS A 32 -5.55 -1.48 -9.06
C LYS A 32 -4.88 -1.04 -7.76
N LEU A 33 -4.07 0.02 -7.79
CA LEU A 33 -3.46 0.59 -6.58
C LEU A 33 -4.51 1.14 -5.63
N HIS A 34 -5.55 1.81 -6.16
CA HIS A 34 -6.68 2.30 -5.36
C HIS A 34 -7.41 1.18 -4.63
N HIS A 35 -7.67 0.06 -5.31
CA HIS A 35 -8.36 -1.08 -4.72
C HIS A 35 -7.51 -1.85 -3.69
N THR A 36 -6.21 -2.01 -3.95
CA THR A 36 -5.31 -2.83 -3.13
C THR A 36 -4.60 -1.98 -2.07
N LEU A 37 -3.45 -1.40 -2.41
CA LEU A 37 -2.55 -0.71 -1.48
C LEU A 37 -3.20 0.50 -0.79
N CYS A 38 -4.10 1.19 -1.48
CA CYS A 38 -4.80 2.36 -0.96
C CYS A 38 -6.07 2.03 -0.17
N ARG A 39 -6.45 0.75 -0.08
CA ARG A 39 -7.69 0.24 0.55
C ARG A 39 -8.94 1.01 0.11
N ARG A 40 -9.30 0.92 -1.17
CA ARG A 40 -10.44 1.62 -1.77
C ARG A 40 -10.38 3.13 -1.50
N ARG A 41 -9.21 3.71 -1.76
CA ARG A 41 -8.87 5.13 -1.53
C ARG A 41 -8.93 5.63 -0.08
N SER A 42 -9.29 4.80 0.89
CA SER A 42 -9.40 5.22 2.30
C SER A 42 -8.07 5.72 2.87
N LEU A 43 -6.94 5.11 2.48
CA LEU A 43 -5.61 5.48 2.97
C LEU A 43 -4.90 6.49 2.07
N VAL A 44 -4.98 6.31 0.75
CA VAL A 44 -4.30 7.15 -0.25
C VAL A 44 -5.24 7.35 -1.43
N ALA A 45 -5.31 8.55 -1.99
CA ALA A 45 -5.99 8.84 -3.25
C ALA A 45 -4.98 9.46 -4.21
N ILE A 46 -4.92 8.91 -5.42
CA ILE A 46 -4.01 9.32 -6.49
C ILE A 46 -4.84 10.17 -7.45
N GLY A 47 -4.37 11.38 -7.73
CA GLY A 47 -4.78 12.17 -8.86
C GLY A 47 -3.66 12.32 -9.87
N THR A 48 -4.06 12.52 -11.12
CA THR A 48 -3.16 12.61 -12.26
C THR A 48 -3.69 13.71 -13.17
N HIS A 49 -2.80 14.61 -13.53
CA HIS A 49 -3.14 15.88 -14.15
C HIS A 49 -2.22 16.21 -15.31
N ASP A 50 -2.81 16.73 -16.38
CA ASP A 50 -2.05 17.31 -17.49
C ASP A 50 -1.39 18.61 -17.04
N LEU A 51 -0.07 18.57 -16.88
CA LEU A 51 0.70 19.70 -16.36
C LEU A 51 0.67 20.91 -17.30
N SER A 52 0.42 20.72 -18.61
CA SER A 52 0.35 21.81 -19.57
C SER A 52 -0.86 22.74 -19.35
N LYS A 53 -1.90 22.24 -18.67
CA LYS A 53 -3.15 22.97 -18.43
C LYS A 53 -3.13 23.71 -17.08
N ILE A 54 -2.42 23.19 -16.10
CA ILE A 54 -2.41 23.71 -14.72
C ILE A 54 -1.23 24.67 -14.48
N GLN A 55 -1.30 25.51 -13.45
CA GLN A 55 -0.25 26.51 -13.17
C GLN A 55 0.28 26.41 -11.74
N PRO A 56 1.59 26.16 -11.53
CA PRO A 56 2.19 26.18 -10.19
C PRO A 56 2.30 27.62 -9.63
N PRO A 57 2.39 27.81 -8.29
CA PRO A 57 2.40 26.77 -7.25
C PRO A 57 1.04 26.11 -7.02
N PHE A 58 1.07 24.85 -6.57
CA PHE A 58 -0.13 24.10 -6.20
C PHE A 58 -0.37 24.17 -4.70
N VAL A 59 -1.63 24.27 -4.29
CA VAL A 59 -2.03 24.40 -2.88
C VAL A 59 -2.95 23.23 -2.51
N TYR A 60 -2.65 22.58 -1.38
CA TYR A 60 -3.52 21.55 -0.80
C TYR A 60 -4.32 22.16 0.36
N ASP A 61 -5.62 22.40 0.11
CA ASP A 61 -6.51 23.14 1.00
C ASP A 61 -7.74 22.29 1.38
N ALA A 62 -8.53 22.71 2.37
CA ALA A 62 -9.83 22.12 2.65
C ALA A 62 -10.88 23.21 2.84
N ARG A 63 -11.91 23.21 1.99
CA ARG A 63 -12.97 24.23 1.99
C ARG A 63 -14.32 23.61 2.33
N PRO A 64 -15.26 24.37 2.94
CA PRO A 64 -16.64 23.92 3.07
C PRO A 64 -17.26 23.57 1.71
N PRO A 65 -18.11 22.55 1.61
CA PRO A 65 -18.65 22.06 0.33
C PRO A 65 -19.46 23.09 -0.46
N LYS A 66 -19.96 24.13 0.19
CA LYS A 66 -20.69 25.25 -0.45
C LYS A 66 -19.79 26.35 -1.01
N ASN A 67 -18.51 26.38 -0.62
CA ASN A 67 -17.62 27.52 -0.85
C ASN A 67 -16.65 27.29 -2.02
N PHE A 68 -16.91 26.30 -2.86
CA PHE A 68 -16.11 26.03 -4.03
C PHE A 68 -16.96 25.38 -5.13
N GLU A 69 -16.53 25.55 -6.37
CA GLU A 69 -17.21 25.01 -7.54
C GLU A 69 -16.17 24.59 -8.59
N PHE A 70 -16.40 23.45 -9.23
CA PHE A 70 -15.55 22.96 -10.31
C PHE A 70 -16.33 22.03 -11.24
N VAL A 71 -15.74 21.66 -12.37
CA VAL A 71 -16.33 20.68 -13.30
C VAL A 71 -15.69 19.32 -13.05
N PRO A 72 -16.43 18.34 -12.49
CA PRO A 72 -15.90 16.98 -12.27
C PRO A 72 -15.57 16.26 -13.56
N LEU A 73 -14.62 15.33 -13.51
CA LEU A 73 -14.25 14.48 -14.64
C LEU A 73 -15.48 13.74 -15.20
N GLY A 74 -15.70 13.85 -16.51
CA GLY A 74 -16.83 13.25 -17.22
C GLY A 74 -18.13 14.05 -17.15
N CYS A 75 -18.11 15.27 -16.60
CA CYS A 75 -19.24 16.18 -16.54
C CYS A 75 -18.99 17.45 -17.34
N ASP A 76 -20.06 18.10 -17.81
CA ASP A 76 -19.98 19.36 -18.58
C ASP A 76 -20.41 20.59 -17.77
N SER A 77 -21.04 20.40 -16.61
CA SER A 77 -21.54 21.48 -15.77
C SER A 77 -20.70 21.66 -14.51
N GLN A 78 -20.58 22.91 -14.08
CA GLN A 78 -19.94 23.29 -12.84
C GLN A 78 -20.85 22.91 -11.66
N MET A 79 -20.25 22.29 -10.63
CA MET A 79 -20.94 21.80 -9.44
C MET A 79 -20.16 22.20 -8.18
N ASN A 80 -20.89 22.51 -7.11
CA ASN A 80 -20.32 22.64 -5.77
C ASN A 80 -20.15 21.26 -5.10
N GLY A 81 -19.49 21.23 -3.93
CA GLY A 81 -19.23 19.98 -3.21
C GLY A 81 -20.48 19.19 -2.82
N GLU A 82 -21.58 19.85 -2.46
CA GLU A 82 -22.85 19.17 -2.11
C GLU A 82 -23.52 18.55 -3.34
N GLN A 83 -23.51 19.28 -4.45
CA GLN A 83 -24.04 18.81 -5.74
C GLN A 83 -23.23 17.62 -6.26
N VAL A 84 -21.90 17.64 -6.12
CA VAL A 84 -21.02 16.51 -6.47
C VAL A 84 -21.40 15.26 -5.68
N MET A 85 -21.60 15.38 -4.35
CA MET A 85 -22.01 14.24 -3.51
C MET A 85 -23.39 13.70 -3.91
N ALA A 86 -24.36 14.58 -4.19
CA ALA A 86 -25.68 14.18 -4.64
C ALA A 86 -25.64 13.50 -6.01
N HIS A 87 -24.90 14.07 -6.97
CA HIS A 87 -24.77 13.56 -8.33
C HIS A 87 -24.16 12.15 -8.36
N PHE A 88 -23.10 11.91 -7.60
CA PHE A 88 -22.42 10.61 -7.57
C PHE A 88 -23.03 9.58 -6.61
N SER A 89 -24.08 9.94 -5.85
CA SER A 89 -24.74 9.01 -4.92
C SER A 89 -25.34 7.77 -5.60
N SER A 90 -25.80 7.92 -6.84
CA SER A 90 -26.33 6.85 -7.68
C SER A 90 -25.26 6.18 -8.56
N HIS A 91 -24.04 6.73 -8.61
CA HIS A 91 -22.99 6.25 -9.48
C HIS A 91 -22.41 4.92 -9.00
N LEU A 92 -22.39 3.90 -9.85
CA LEU A 92 -22.06 2.52 -9.48
C LEU A 92 -20.71 2.37 -8.76
N GLN A 93 -19.67 3.04 -9.27
CA GLN A 93 -18.31 2.96 -8.74
C GLN A 93 -18.02 4.02 -7.66
N LEU A 94 -18.32 5.29 -7.92
CA LEU A 94 -17.95 6.40 -7.03
C LEU A 94 -18.75 6.47 -5.73
N LYS A 95 -19.98 5.91 -5.68
CA LYS A 95 -20.81 5.89 -4.45
C LYS A 95 -20.09 5.28 -3.25
N ALA A 96 -19.18 4.33 -3.49
CA ALA A 96 -18.42 3.66 -2.44
C ALA A 96 -17.41 4.58 -1.74
N TYR A 97 -16.99 5.67 -2.40
CA TYR A 97 -15.97 6.59 -1.90
C TYR A 97 -16.56 7.83 -1.22
N LEU A 98 -17.82 8.20 -1.50
CA LEU A 98 -18.47 9.38 -0.92
C LEU A 98 -18.44 9.38 0.62
N PRO A 99 -18.74 8.26 1.33
CA PRO A 99 -18.75 8.22 2.79
C PRO A 99 -17.40 8.55 3.43
N LEU A 100 -16.29 8.49 2.66
CA LEU A 100 -14.95 8.79 3.17
C LEU A 100 -14.80 10.25 3.61
N ILE A 101 -15.53 11.18 2.99
CA ILE A 101 -15.46 12.61 3.33
C ILE A 101 -16.84 13.28 3.49
N GLN A 102 -17.94 12.60 3.12
CA GLN A 102 -19.29 13.19 3.11
C GLN A 102 -19.69 13.86 4.45
N ASN A 103 -19.31 13.25 5.58
CA ASN A 103 -19.65 13.74 6.93
C ASN A 103 -18.67 14.78 7.48
N SER A 104 -17.62 15.12 6.73
CA SER A 104 -16.64 16.12 7.13
C SER A 104 -17.18 17.54 6.88
N PRO A 105 -16.95 18.50 7.79
CA PRO A 105 -17.37 19.90 7.57
C PRO A 105 -16.63 20.59 6.41
N VAL A 106 -15.45 20.07 6.05
CA VAL A 106 -14.60 20.58 4.97
C VAL A 106 -14.14 19.46 4.06
N TYR A 107 -14.06 19.72 2.76
CA TYR A 107 -13.59 18.76 1.76
C TYR A 107 -12.20 19.16 1.28
N PRO A 108 -11.27 18.20 1.15
CA PRO A 108 -9.91 18.47 0.70
C PRO A 108 -9.89 18.75 -0.81
N LEU A 109 -9.08 19.70 -1.23
CA LEU A 109 -8.97 20.19 -2.60
C LEU A 109 -7.50 20.40 -2.95
N ILE A 110 -7.15 20.08 -4.20
CA ILE A 110 -5.89 20.49 -4.80
C ILE A 110 -6.18 21.65 -5.73
N LEU A 111 -5.48 22.76 -5.56
CA LEU A 111 -5.69 24.01 -6.29
C LEU A 111 -4.40 24.40 -7.03
N ASP A 112 -4.55 25.16 -8.10
CA ASP A 112 -3.43 25.80 -8.80
C ASP A 112 -3.27 27.28 -8.41
N ALA A 113 -2.27 27.96 -8.98
CA ALA A 113 -1.95 29.36 -8.67
C ALA A 113 -3.10 30.35 -8.99
N LYS A 114 -4.07 29.93 -9.80
CA LYS A 114 -5.26 30.72 -10.18
C LYS A 114 -6.50 30.32 -9.37
N ASP A 115 -6.31 29.59 -8.28
CA ASP A 115 -7.38 29.04 -7.44
C ASP A 115 -8.32 28.09 -8.19
N ARG A 116 -7.86 27.46 -9.27
CA ARG A 116 -8.64 26.46 -10.00
C ARG A 116 -8.47 25.10 -9.34
N ILE A 117 -9.59 24.41 -9.10
CA ILE A 117 -9.59 23.07 -8.52
C ILE A 117 -9.05 22.08 -9.55
N LEU A 118 -8.08 21.27 -9.12
CA LEU A 118 -7.49 20.17 -9.88
C LEU A 118 -8.16 18.85 -9.51
N SER A 119 -8.37 18.59 -8.22
CA SER A 119 -9.04 17.39 -7.73
C SER A 119 -9.78 17.63 -6.41
N LEU A 120 -10.78 16.78 -6.16
CA LEU A 120 -11.51 16.63 -4.89
C LEU A 120 -11.21 15.24 -4.33
N PRO A 121 -10.07 15.03 -3.64
CA PRO A 121 -9.74 13.72 -3.10
C PRO A 121 -10.71 13.29 -1.99
N PRO A 122 -11.02 11.98 -1.82
CA PRO A 122 -10.67 10.84 -2.66
C PRO A 122 -11.66 10.56 -3.80
N ILE A 123 -12.51 11.53 -4.17
CA ILE A 123 -13.68 11.29 -5.00
C ILE A 123 -13.34 11.34 -6.49
N ILE A 124 -12.95 12.51 -7.00
CA ILE A 124 -12.84 12.73 -8.45
C ILE A 124 -11.86 13.86 -8.78
N ASN A 125 -11.26 13.79 -9.97
CA ASN A 125 -10.45 14.85 -10.54
C ASN A 125 -11.33 15.83 -11.33
N SER A 126 -10.76 16.96 -11.75
CA SER A 126 -11.46 17.92 -12.59
C SER A 126 -11.34 17.56 -14.07
N GLU A 127 -12.38 17.84 -14.87
CA GLU A 127 -12.33 17.62 -16.33
C GLU A 127 -11.24 18.47 -16.99
N PHE A 128 -11.01 19.67 -16.45
CA PHE A 128 -10.02 20.62 -16.95
C PHE A 128 -8.59 20.05 -17.03
N SER A 129 -8.15 19.32 -16.01
CA SER A 129 -6.79 18.79 -15.90
C SER A 129 -6.67 17.34 -16.38
N LYS A 130 -7.67 16.83 -17.11
CA LYS A 130 -7.70 15.45 -17.62
C LYS A 130 -6.48 15.13 -18.49
N VAL A 131 -5.88 13.98 -18.17
CA VAL A 131 -4.81 13.35 -18.94
C VAL A 131 -5.41 12.65 -20.17
N THR A 132 -4.78 12.86 -21.31
CA THR A 132 -5.17 12.33 -22.62
C THR A 132 -3.96 11.73 -23.34
N GLU A 133 -4.16 11.13 -24.51
CA GLU A 133 -3.06 10.58 -25.32
C GLU A 133 -2.07 11.67 -25.78
N ASP A 134 -2.52 12.93 -25.85
CA ASP A 134 -1.68 14.07 -26.22
C ASP A 134 -0.88 14.65 -25.05
N THR A 135 -1.20 14.24 -23.81
CA THR A 135 -0.55 14.77 -22.61
C THR A 135 0.91 14.31 -22.55
N ARG A 136 1.83 15.27 -22.42
CA ARG A 136 3.28 15.01 -22.37
C ARG A 136 3.86 15.16 -20.97
N ASP A 137 3.34 16.09 -20.19
CA ASP A 137 3.80 16.32 -18.84
C ASP A 137 2.68 15.96 -17.87
N ILE A 138 2.95 15.05 -16.95
CA ILE A 138 1.96 14.54 -15.99
C ILE A 138 2.39 14.97 -14.60
N PHE A 139 1.54 15.76 -13.94
CA PHE A 139 1.63 16.02 -12.51
C PHE A 139 0.81 14.96 -11.78
N ILE A 140 1.44 14.29 -10.82
CA ILE A 140 0.85 13.24 -10.01
C ILE A 140 0.83 13.72 -8.57
N GLU A 141 -0.34 13.68 -7.94
CA GLU A 141 -0.49 13.94 -6.52
C GLU A 141 -1.15 12.77 -5.79
N CYS A 142 -0.62 12.44 -4.62
CA CYS A 142 -1.14 11.41 -3.74
C CYS A 142 -1.51 12.03 -2.40
N THR A 143 -2.81 12.19 -2.14
CA THR A 143 -3.31 12.65 -0.83
C THR A 143 -3.61 11.48 0.08
N ALA A 144 -3.29 11.58 1.37
CA ALA A 144 -3.30 10.42 2.25
C ALA A 144 -3.55 10.72 3.73
N VAL A 145 -4.00 9.66 4.42
CA VAL A 145 -3.99 9.55 5.88
C VAL A 145 -2.69 8.90 6.37
N ASP A 146 -2.05 8.06 5.55
CA ASP A 146 -0.77 7.41 5.84
C ASP A 146 0.29 7.86 4.83
N ILE A 147 1.26 8.65 5.30
CA ILE A 147 2.34 9.17 4.47
C ILE A 147 3.24 8.06 3.89
N THR A 148 3.49 6.98 4.63
CA THR A 148 4.39 5.91 4.18
C THR A 148 3.77 5.21 2.99
N LYS A 149 2.46 4.93 3.07
CA LYS A 149 1.71 4.38 1.93
C LYS A 149 1.65 5.35 0.77
N ALA A 150 1.48 6.64 1.01
CA ALA A 150 1.48 7.65 -0.04
C ALA A 150 2.82 7.66 -0.82
N GLN A 151 3.95 7.60 -0.11
CA GLN A 151 5.28 7.51 -0.71
C GLN A 151 5.47 6.22 -1.50
N ILE A 152 5.05 5.06 -0.95
CA ILE A 152 5.13 3.79 -1.68
C ILE A 152 4.29 3.85 -2.95
N VAL A 153 3.04 4.31 -2.87
CA VAL A 153 2.15 4.45 -4.03
C VAL A 153 2.75 5.37 -5.09
N LEU A 154 3.27 6.53 -4.69
CA LEU A 154 3.92 7.48 -5.60
C LEU A 154 5.16 6.86 -6.24
N ASN A 155 6.06 6.27 -5.44
CA ASN A 155 7.28 5.63 -5.90
C ASN A 155 6.99 4.48 -6.88
N THR A 156 6.00 3.65 -6.59
CA THR A 156 5.57 2.56 -7.47
C THR A 156 5.05 3.10 -8.80
N LEU A 157 4.20 4.12 -8.79
CA LEU A 157 3.64 4.69 -10.01
C LEU A 157 4.72 5.33 -10.88
N VAL A 158 5.62 6.13 -10.30
CA VAL A 158 6.71 6.75 -11.08
C VAL A 158 7.74 5.73 -11.54
N ALA A 159 8.05 4.69 -10.75
CA ALA A 159 8.99 3.64 -11.15
C ALA A 159 8.48 2.85 -12.36
N MET A 160 7.17 2.56 -12.42
CA MET A 160 6.59 1.83 -13.54
C MET A 160 6.47 2.67 -14.81
N PHE A 161 6.11 3.96 -14.70
CA PHE A 161 5.79 4.77 -15.87
C PHE A 161 6.89 5.74 -16.33
N SER A 162 7.96 5.91 -15.55
CA SER A 162 9.13 6.71 -15.96
C SER A 162 9.89 6.10 -17.15
N GLU A 163 9.66 4.82 -17.49
CA GLU A 163 10.21 4.23 -18.72
C GLU A 163 9.66 4.87 -20.00
N TYR A 164 8.46 5.45 -19.94
CA TYR A 164 7.82 6.13 -21.08
C TYR A 164 8.21 7.60 -21.21
N CYS A 165 9.04 8.12 -20.30
CA CYS A 165 9.62 9.45 -20.42
C CYS A 165 10.65 9.50 -21.56
N LYS A 166 10.80 10.66 -22.20
CA LYS A 166 11.84 10.87 -23.22
C LYS A 166 13.25 10.54 -22.72
N GLU A 167 13.54 10.91 -21.47
CA GLU A 167 14.70 10.40 -20.72
C GLU A 167 14.20 9.29 -19.79
N PRO A 168 14.39 8.00 -20.15
CA PRO A 168 13.81 6.91 -19.40
C PRO A 168 14.30 6.87 -17.95
N TYR A 169 13.43 6.42 -17.04
CA TYR A 169 13.72 6.27 -15.61
C TYR A 169 14.08 7.58 -14.89
N THR A 170 13.64 8.70 -15.44
CA THR A 170 13.82 10.03 -14.84
C THR A 170 12.48 10.56 -14.31
N VAL A 171 12.52 11.21 -13.14
CA VAL A 171 11.37 11.80 -12.47
C VAL A 171 11.75 13.19 -11.97
N GLU A 172 10.91 14.19 -12.24
CA GLU A 172 11.13 15.55 -11.74
C GLU A 172 10.61 15.66 -10.30
N PRO A 173 11.50 16.02 -9.34
CA PRO A 173 11.12 16.09 -7.95
C PRO A 173 10.35 17.38 -7.62
N ILE A 174 9.37 17.27 -6.73
CA ILE A 174 8.58 18.39 -6.21
C ILE A 174 8.87 18.59 -4.74
N ARG A 175 9.04 19.86 -4.36
CA ARG A 175 9.12 20.27 -2.96
C ARG A 175 7.72 20.53 -2.42
N VAL A 176 7.29 19.74 -1.45
CA VAL A 176 6.03 19.91 -0.72
C VAL A 176 6.30 20.64 0.60
N VAL A 177 5.63 21.76 0.82
CA VAL A 177 5.77 22.56 2.05
C VAL A 177 4.50 22.38 2.89
N TYR A 178 4.68 21.99 4.15
CA TYR A 178 3.59 21.91 5.13
C TYR A 178 3.62 23.18 5.98
N GLU A 179 2.45 23.78 6.21
CA GLU A 179 2.34 25.03 7.00
C GLU A 179 2.78 24.81 8.46
N ASP A 180 2.41 23.67 9.04
CA ASP A 180 2.81 23.28 10.40
C ASP A 180 3.91 22.21 10.35
N PRO A 181 5.14 22.51 10.80
CA PRO A 181 6.24 21.55 10.84
C PRO A 181 5.95 20.30 11.69
N SER A 182 5.08 20.40 12.69
CA SER A 182 4.71 19.27 13.55
C SER A 182 3.76 18.28 12.86
N SER A 183 2.99 18.76 11.88
CA SER A 183 2.12 17.95 11.03
C SER A 183 2.87 17.27 9.90
N ALA A 184 4.14 17.60 9.72
CA ALA A 184 4.91 17.11 8.61
C ALA A 184 5.38 15.65 8.81
N PRO A 185 5.68 14.94 7.71
CA PRO A 185 6.21 13.59 7.79
C PRO A 185 7.50 13.51 8.60
N ILE A 186 7.50 12.70 9.68
CA ILE A 186 8.75 12.28 10.33
C ILE A 186 9.46 11.33 9.37
N ASP A 187 10.66 11.69 8.96
CA ASP A 187 11.49 10.84 8.13
C ASP A 187 11.99 9.61 8.90
N ARG A 188 11.31 8.48 8.74
CA ARG A 188 11.72 7.21 9.36
C ARG A 188 12.74 6.43 8.53
N SER A 189 13.02 6.85 7.28
CA SER A 189 14.04 6.19 6.45
C SER A 189 15.46 6.44 6.96
N VAL A 190 15.63 7.46 7.80
CA VAL A 190 16.88 7.78 8.50
C VAL A 190 17.19 6.81 9.64
N LYS A 191 16.29 5.90 10.06
CA LYS A 191 16.59 4.93 11.13
C LYS A 191 17.74 3.96 10.83
N CYS A 192 18.23 3.90 9.59
CA CYS A 192 19.43 3.14 9.21
C CYS A 192 20.74 3.97 9.29
N GLN A 193 20.66 5.26 9.61
CA GLN A 193 21.80 6.11 9.97
C GLN A 193 21.64 6.44 11.45
N GLY A 194 22.68 6.23 12.26
CA GLY A 194 22.59 6.24 13.72
C GLY A 194 21.81 7.42 14.32
N GLU A 195 21.31 7.22 15.53
CA GLU A 195 20.38 8.09 16.30
C GLU A 195 20.79 9.58 16.40
N ALA A 196 21.96 9.98 15.92
CA ALA A 196 22.48 11.35 15.91
C ALA A 196 21.90 12.27 14.81
N SER A 197 21.15 11.75 13.82
CA SER A 197 20.45 12.57 12.81
C SER A 197 18.92 12.55 12.93
N LEU A 198 18.42 12.37 14.16
CA LEU A 198 17.08 12.82 14.56
C LEU A 198 17.07 14.36 14.67
N GLN A 199 17.49 15.05 13.61
CA GLN A 199 17.25 16.47 13.50
C GLN A 199 16.00 16.64 12.64
N ASN A 200 14.93 17.08 13.29
CA ASN A 200 14.00 18.05 12.73
C ASN A 200 14.77 18.88 11.70
N GLY A 201 14.27 18.92 10.45
CA GLY A 201 14.87 19.73 9.41
C GLY A 201 15.30 21.08 10.00
N SER A 202 16.60 21.36 9.93
CA SER A 202 17.20 22.56 10.53
C SER A 202 16.32 23.77 10.23
N ALA A 203 16.02 24.52 11.30
CA ALA A 203 15.02 25.58 11.42
C ALA A 203 15.13 26.70 10.38
N SER A 204 14.71 26.41 9.16
CA SER A 204 14.43 27.35 8.07
C SER A 204 13.32 26.73 7.24
N MET A 205 12.45 27.52 6.60
CA MET A 205 11.30 27.08 5.79
C MET A 205 11.64 26.00 4.73
N ASN A 206 11.72 24.72 5.11
CA ASN A 206 12.33 23.67 4.29
C ASN A 206 11.31 22.54 4.04
N GLY A 207 10.59 22.62 2.92
CA GLY A 207 9.69 21.56 2.46
C GLY A 207 10.40 20.24 2.14
N TRP A 208 9.63 19.15 2.06
CA TRP A 208 10.10 17.79 1.77
C TRP A 208 10.09 17.55 0.26
N VAL A 209 11.16 16.93 -0.24
CA VAL A 209 11.29 16.60 -1.67
C VAL A 209 10.74 15.20 -1.93
N PHE A 210 9.88 15.09 -2.94
CA PHE A 210 9.25 13.85 -3.42
C PHE A 210 9.39 13.73 -4.94
N PRO A 211 9.39 12.51 -5.52
CA PRO A 211 9.45 11.22 -4.84
C PRO A 211 10.84 10.96 -4.26
N ARG A 212 10.90 10.09 -3.24
CA ARG A 212 12.16 9.67 -2.62
C ARG A 212 12.61 8.38 -3.28
N VAL A 213 13.51 8.51 -4.24
CA VAL A 213 13.94 7.42 -5.12
C VAL A 213 15.24 6.73 -4.68
N ASN A 214 15.77 7.08 -3.52
CA ASN A 214 17.01 6.50 -3.01
C ASN A 214 16.82 5.02 -2.65
N SER A 215 17.68 4.14 -3.17
CA SER A 215 17.73 2.74 -2.76
C SER A 215 18.06 2.61 -1.28
N ARG A 216 17.40 1.65 -0.62
CA ARG A 216 17.66 1.36 0.80
C ARG A 216 18.76 0.31 0.89
N SER A 217 19.73 0.52 1.78
CA SER A 217 20.77 -0.47 2.05
C SER A 217 20.37 -1.35 3.22
N MET A 218 20.49 -2.66 3.08
CA MET A 218 20.22 -3.63 4.14
C MET A 218 21.36 -4.64 4.24
N PRO A 219 22.11 -4.67 5.36
CA PRO A 219 23.07 -5.73 5.62
C PRO A 219 22.33 -7.03 5.96
N PHE A 220 22.86 -8.16 5.49
CA PHE A 220 22.34 -9.49 5.82
C PHE A 220 23.48 -10.51 5.92
N SER A 221 23.30 -11.54 6.75
CA SER A 221 24.29 -12.60 6.93
C SER A 221 24.10 -13.74 5.93
N LEU A 222 25.17 -14.13 5.23
CA LEU A 222 25.16 -15.29 4.34
C LEU A 222 24.94 -16.60 5.14
N ASP A 223 25.47 -16.69 6.35
CA ASP A 223 25.28 -17.86 7.21
C ASP A 223 23.82 -17.99 7.66
N TYR A 224 23.16 -16.88 7.93
CA TYR A 224 21.73 -16.86 8.23
C TYR A 224 20.90 -17.36 7.05
N VAL A 225 21.24 -16.94 5.82
CA VAL A 225 20.60 -17.43 4.59
C VAL A 225 20.80 -18.94 4.45
N ARG A 226 22.02 -19.45 4.63
CA ARG A 226 22.33 -20.88 4.56
C ARG A 226 21.53 -21.68 5.58
N GLN A 227 21.46 -21.20 6.82
CA GLN A 227 20.75 -21.86 7.91
C GLN A 227 19.25 -21.97 7.63
N LEU A 228 18.62 -20.88 7.17
CA LEU A 228 17.18 -20.86 6.91
C LEU A 228 16.78 -21.59 5.62
N THR A 229 17.57 -21.46 4.55
CA THR A 229 17.29 -22.14 3.28
C THR A 229 17.69 -23.62 3.31
N GLY A 230 18.58 -24.01 4.24
CA GLY A 230 19.15 -25.34 4.30
C GLY A 230 20.21 -25.61 3.23
N ILE A 231 20.75 -24.58 2.55
CA ILE A 231 21.76 -24.71 1.49
C ILE A 231 23.15 -24.42 2.08
N PRO A 232 23.92 -25.41 2.56
CA PRO A 232 25.20 -25.16 3.22
C PRO A 232 26.26 -24.59 2.28
N ASP A 233 26.28 -25.03 1.02
CA ASP A 233 27.32 -24.70 0.03
C ASP A 233 27.03 -23.40 -0.76
N LEU A 234 26.09 -22.57 -0.30
CA LEU A 234 25.73 -21.32 -0.99
C LEU A 234 26.89 -20.32 -0.90
N THR A 235 27.54 -20.01 -2.02
CA THR A 235 28.61 -19.00 -2.09
C THR A 235 28.04 -17.58 -2.17
N ALA A 236 28.85 -16.57 -1.83
CA ALA A 236 28.43 -15.16 -1.91
C ALA A 236 28.04 -14.76 -3.34
N ASP A 237 28.82 -15.17 -4.34
CA ASP A 237 28.53 -14.91 -5.76
C ASP A 237 27.25 -15.59 -6.24
N ALA A 238 27.00 -16.84 -5.80
CA ALA A 238 25.77 -17.55 -6.12
C ALA A 238 24.56 -16.84 -5.50
N CYS A 239 24.66 -16.44 -4.23
CA CYS A 239 23.63 -15.66 -3.54
C CYS A 239 23.35 -14.33 -4.25
N ALA A 240 24.40 -13.60 -4.62
CA ALA A 240 24.29 -12.35 -5.36
C ALA A 240 23.57 -12.51 -6.71
N ASN A 241 23.88 -13.58 -7.45
CA ASN A 241 23.21 -13.89 -8.71
C ASN A 241 21.74 -14.29 -8.53
N LEU A 242 21.39 -15.00 -7.46
CA LEU A 242 20.01 -15.32 -7.12
C LEU A 242 19.22 -14.05 -6.80
N LEU A 243 19.76 -13.17 -5.96
CA LEU A 243 19.13 -11.89 -5.61
C LEU A 243 19.01 -10.96 -6.82
N LYS A 244 20.00 -10.96 -7.72
CA LYS A 244 19.93 -10.21 -8.98
C LYS A 244 18.75 -10.63 -9.85
N ARG A 245 18.41 -11.92 -9.88
CA ARG A 245 17.21 -12.43 -10.58
C ARG A 245 15.90 -11.95 -9.94
N MET A 246 15.92 -11.61 -8.66
CA MET A 246 14.81 -10.99 -7.92
C MET A 246 14.86 -9.46 -7.94
N MET A 247 15.66 -8.88 -8.83
CA MET A 247 15.88 -7.43 -8.97
C MET A 247 16.49 -6.75 -7.74
N ILE A 248 17.25 -7.49 -6.93
CA ILE A 248 17.98 -6.95 -5.78
C ILE A 248 19.47 -6.97 -6.10
N HIS A 249 20.10 -5.80 -6.08
CA HIS A 249 21.53 -5.67 -6.28
C HIS A 249 22.26 -5.90 -4.96
N THR A 250 23.34 -6.68 -4.99
CA THR A 250 24.17 -6.93 -3.83
C THR A 250 25.60 -6.48 -4.10
N SER A 251 26.20 -5.78 -3.14
CA SER A 251 27.60 -5.39 -3.19
C SER A 251 28.41 -6.26 -2.25
N ILE A 252 29.30 -7.07 -2.84
CA ILE A 252 30.21 -7.96 -2.09
C ILE A 252 31.36 -7.15 -1.45
N GLU A 253 31.77 -6.06 -2.09
CA GLU A 253 32.92 -5.22 -1.69
C GLU A 253 32.67 -4.37 -0.44
N LYS A 254 31.40 -4.10 -0.09
CA LYS A 254 31.03 -3.33 1.11
C LYS A 254 30.82 -4.19 2.35
N ALA A 255 31.23 -5.47 2.30
CA ALA A 255 31.17 -6.37 3.44
C ALA A 255 31.95 -5.76 4.63
N THR A 256 31.21 -5.35 5.66
CA THR A 256 31.79 -4.79 6.89
C THR A 256 32.53 -5.84 7.71
N GLN A 257 32.16 -7.12 7.55
CA GLN A 257 32.73 -8.29 8.20
C GLN A 257 32.65 -9.51 7.26
N ALA A 258 33.52 -10.50 7.48
CA ALA A 258 33.47 -11.76 6.74
C ALA A 258 32.08 -12.42 6.90
N GLY A 259 31.39 -12.68 5.80
CA GLY A 259 30.08 -13.32 5.78
C GLY A 259 28.86 -12.38 5.82
N ILE A 260 29.06 -11.06 5.96
CA ILE A 260 27.96 -10.07 5.86
C ILE A 260 27.99 -9.44 4.46
N LEU A 261 26.85 -9.48 3.77
CA LEU A 261 26.64 -8.88 2.45
C LEU A 261 25.69 -7.68 2.58
N GLU A 262 25.78 -6.74 1.65
CA GLU A 262 24.90 -5.57 1.62
C GLU A 262 23.97 -5.63 0.40
N ALA A 263 22.66 -5.64 0.65
CA ALA A 263 21.62 -5.59 -0.36
C ALA A 263 21.14 -4.15 -0.59
N SER A 264 21.13 -3.73 -1.85
CA SER A 264 20.50 -2.50 -2.31
C SER A 264 19.06 -2.81 -2.74
N ILE A 265 18.11 -2.45 -1.87
CA ILE A 265 16.68 -2.67 -2.06
C ILE A 265 16.13 -1.53 -2.93
N PRO A 266 15.59 -1.84 -4.12
CA PRO A 266 15.00 -0.83 -4.99
C PRO A 266 13.70 -0.28 -4.43
N ILE A 267 13.29 0.90 -4.89
CA ILE A 267 12.04 1.55 -4.45
C ILE A 267 10.77 0.78 -4.80
N THR A 268 10.85 -0.16 -5.76
CA THR A 268 9.76 -1.04 -6.16
C THR A 268 9.49 -2.16 -5.16
N ARG A 269 10.46 -2.50 -4.30
CA ARG A 269 10.35 -3.54 -3.27
C ARG A 269 10.14 -2.94 -1.89
N SER A 270 8.91 -2.46 -1.65
CA SER A 270 8.50 -1.92 -0.35
C SER A 270 8.20 -3.01 0.70
N ASP A 271 8.01 -4.25 0.25
CA ASP A 271 7.74 -5.45 1.04
C ASP A 271 8.95 -5.92 1.87
N ILE A 272 10.17 -5.62 1.42
CA ILE A 272 11.40 -5.99 2.13
C ILE A 272 11.61 -5.04 3.33
N LEU A 273 11.43 -5.59 4.53
CA LEU A 273 11.55 -4.88 5.81
C LEU A 273 12.56 -5.55 6.76
N HIS A 274 12.92 -6.80 6.51
CA HIS A 274 13.84 -7.61 7.32
C HIS A 274 14.76 -8.46 6.42
N GLU A 275 15.91 -8.89 6.96
CA GLU A 275 16.79 -9.86 6.29
C GLU A 275 16.09 -11.19 5.92
N ARG A 276 14.92 -11.49 6.51
CA ARG A 276 14.15 -12.70 6.20
C ARG A 276 13.45 -12.60 4.85
N ASP A 277 13.07 -11.41 4.43
CA ASP A 277 12.45 -11.19 3.12
C ASP A 277 13.50 -11.39 2.01
N ILE A 278 14.77 -11.07 2.29
CA ILE A 278 15.90 -11.40 1.42
C ILE A 278 16.08 -12.93 1.32
N VAL A 279 15.96 -13.64 2.44
CA VAL A 279 16.04 -15.12 2.46
C VAL A 279 14.91 -15.74 1.64
N GLU A 280 13.70 -15.21 1.75
CA GLU A 280 12.55 -15.63 0.93
C GLU A 280 12.86 -15.47 -0.56
N ASP A 281 13.36 -14.31 -0.99
CA ASP A 281 13.74 -14.05 -2.38
C ASP A 281 14.84 -15.00 -2.88
N VAL A 282 15.85 -15.28 -2.04
CA VAL A 282 16.90 -16.27 -2.35
C VAL A 282 16.27 -17.65 -2.58
N ALA A 283 15.35 -18.07 -1.70
CA ALA A 283 14.70 -19.37 -1.80
C ALA A 283 13.81 -19.48 -3.04
N ILE A 284 13.07 -18.41 -3.40
CA ILE A 284 12.27 -18.32 -4.63
C ILE A 284 13.18 -18.44 -5.85
N ALA A 285 14.26 -17.65 -5.90
CA ALA A 285 15.21 -17.66 -7.01
C ALA A 285 15.91 -19.02 -7.18
N TYR A 286 16.17 -19.71 -6.07
CA TYR A 286 16.77 -21.04 -6.06
C TYR A 286 15.79 -22.14 -6.50
N SER A 287 14.48 -21.92 -6.31
CA SER A 287 13.37 -22.85 -6.46
C SER A 287 13.15 -23.75 -5.24
N PHE A 288 11.97 -23.63 -4.62
CA PHE A 288 11.55 -24.46 -3.48
C PHE A 288 11.64 -25.97 -3.76
N ASN A 289 11.42 -26.41 -5.00
CA ASN A 289 11.50 -27.82 -5.38
C ASN A 289 12.93 -28.39 -5.36
N ARG A 290 13.96 -27.54 -5.28
CA ARG A 290 15.37 -27.93 -5.21
C ARG A 290 15.94 -27.85 -3.80
N LEU A 291 15.19 -27.30 -2.85
CA LEU A 291 15.65 -27.21 -1.47
C LEU A 291 15.75 -28.60 -0.85
N PRO A 292 16.76 -28.84 0.00
CA PRO A 292 16.92 -30.13 0.65
C PRO A 292 15.75 -30.38 1.62
N VAL A 293 15.11 -31.53 1.45
CA VAL A 293 14.03 -31.96 2.36
C VAL A 293 14.67 -32.62 3.58
N THR A 294 14.63 -31.96 4.72
CA THR A 294 15.06 -32.52 6.00
C THR A 294 13.87 -33.11 6.75
N ARG A 295 14.05 -34.28 7.38
CA ARG A 295 13.01 -34.85 8.25
C ARG A 295 12.86 -33.99 9.51
N SER A 296 11.64 -33.56 9.79
CA SER A 296 11.33 -32.95 11.07
C SER A 296 11.38 -34.00 12.19
N TYR A 297 11.85 -33.59 13.36
CA TYR A 297 11.72 -34.41 14.57
C TYR A 297 10.22 -34.49 14.93
N MET A 298 9.67 -35.71 14.98
CA MET A 298 8.27 -35.89 15.36
C MET A 298 8.06 -35.55 16.83
N LEU A 299 7.07 -34.72 17.12
CA LEU A 299 6.57 -34.51 18.47
C LEU A 299 5.70 -35.71 18.88
N THR A 300 5.67 -36.02 20.17
CA THR A 300 4.82 -37.06 20.75
C THR A 300 3.34 -36.68 20.63
N GLY A 301 2.47 -37.65 20.36
CA GLY A 301 1.03 -37.43 20.21
C GLY A 301 0.34 -36.99 21.51
N ASP A 302 -0.71 -36.16 21.38
CA ASP A 302 -1.51 -35.70 22.51
C ASP A 302 -2.35 -36.85 23.10
N ALA A 303 -2.31 -36.99 24.43
CA ALA A 303 -2.99 -38.05 25.16
C ALA A 303 -4.52 -37.94 25.03
N LEU A 304 -5.07 -36.72 24.97
CA LEU A 304 -6.51 -36.51 24.84
C LEU A 304 -7.05 -37.02 23.51
N ASN A 305 -6.34 -36.72 22.42
CA ASN A 305 -6.68 -37.22 21.08
C ASN A 305 -6.57 -38.76 21.01
N CYS A 306 -5.52 -39.33 21.60
CA CYS A 306 -5.35 -40.79 21.66
C CYS A 306 -6.52 -41.47 22.40
N LEU A 307 -6.99 -40.88 23.49
CA LEU A 307 -8.17 -41.37 24.22
C LEU A 307 -9.45 -41.19 23.40
N SER A 308 -9.65 -40.02 22.79
CA SER A 308 -10.83 -39.72 21.97
C SER A 308 -10.99 -40.71 20.82
N GLU A 309 -9.90 -41.05 20.11
CA GLU A 309 -9.91 -42.05 19.05
C GLU A 309 -10.28 -43.45 19.55
N LYS A 310 -9.79 -43.85 20.73
CA LYS A 310 -10.16 -45.13 21.33
C LYS A 310 -11.64 -45.19 21.68
N ILE A 311 -12.20 -44.10 22.20
CA ILE A 311 -13.63 -44.01 22.53
C ILE A 311 -14.47 -44.04 21.24
N ARG A 312 -14.08 -43.29 20.20
CA ARG A 312 -14.75 -43.29 18.89
C ARG A 312 -14.82 -44.70 18.30
N ASN A 313 -13.69 -45.41 18.28
CA ASN A 313 -13.62 -46.79 17.79
C ASN A 313 -14.47 -47.76 18.63
N PHE A 314 -14.63 -47.51 19.93
CA PHE A 314 -15.55 -48.29 20.75
C PHE A 314 -17.02 -48.01 20.38
N CYS A 315 -17.39 -46.74 20.20
CA CYS A 315 -18.74 -46.35 19.79
C CYS A 315 -19.14 -46.98 18.43
N THR A 316 -18.22 -47.08 17.48
CA THR A 316 -18.50 -47.72 16.17
C THR A 316 -18.75 -49.23 16.32
N VAL A 317 -18.01 -49.93 17.18
CA VAL A 317 -18.27 -51.36 17.50
C VAL A 317 -19.65 -51.55 18.14
N CYS A 318 -20.10 -50.58 18.94
CA CYS A 318 -21.45 -50.58 19.51
C CYS A 318 -22.56 -50.22 18.50
N GLY A 319 -22.25 -49.99 17.22
CA GLY A 319 -23.23 -49.68 16.18
C GLY A 319 -23.63 -48.21 16.08
N TYR A 320 -22.94 -47.29 16.78
CA TYR A 320 -23.16 -45.85 16.59
C TYR A 320 -22.45 -45.37 15.32
N THR A 321 -23.09 -44.42 14.63
CA THR A 321 -22.49 -43.72 13.49
C THR A 321 -22.04 -42.33 13.93
N GLU A 322 -20.80 -41.97 13.62
CA GLU A 322 -20.28 -40.63 13.94
C GLU A 322 -20.90 -39.57 13.03
N ALA A 323 -21.18 -38.40 13.61
CA ALA A 323 -21.63 -37.21 12.89
C ALA A 323 -20.73 -36.03 13.23
N LEU A 324 -20.48 -35.15 12.26
CA LEU A 324 -19.72 -33.92 12.42
C LEU A 324 -20.65 -32.71 12.28
N ASN A 325 -20.97 -32.11 13.41
CA ASN A 325 -21.88 -30.96 13.48
C ASN A 325 -21.10 -29.64 13.36
N PHE A 326 -21.76 -28.57 12.90
CA PHE A 326 -21.18 -27.23 12.94
C PHE A 326 -20.93 -26.79 14.39
N SER A 327 -19.78 -26.15 14.64
CA SER A 327 -19.45 -25.60 15.95
C SER A 327 -20.25 -24.34 16.30
N LEU A 328 -20.86 -23.71 15.30
CA LEU A 328 -21.74 -22.56 15.45
C LEU A 328 -23.19 -23.00 15.28
N SER A 329 -24.07 -22.46 16.12
CA SER A 329 -25.52 -22.64 16.05
C SER A 329 -26.22 -21.36 16.48
N SER A 330 -27.50 -21.25 16.14
CA SER A 330 -28.30 -20.10 16.57
C SER A 330 -28.46 -20.11 18.10
N ALA A 331 -28.61 -18.92 18.68
CA ALA A 331 -28.91 -18.81 20.11
C ALA A 331 -30.21 -19.54 20.48
N ALA A 332 -31.18 -19.58 19.56
CA ALA A 332 -32.46 -20.27 19.76
C ALA A 332 -32.28 -21.79 19.86
N GLU A 333 -31.54 -22.41 18.94
CA GLU A 333 -31.27 -23.86 18.95
C GLU A 333 -30.54 -24.28 20.22
N ASN A 334 -29.62 -23.46 20.71
CA ASN A 334 -28.86 -23.75 21.92
C ASN A 334 -29.53 -23.27 23.23
N SER A 335 -30.79 -22.79 23.19
CA SER A 335 -31.55 -22.53 24.42
C SER A 335 -33.04 -22.80 24.27
N SER A 336 -33.78 -21.92 23.58
CA SER A 336 -35.25 -21.97 23.55
C SER A 336 -35.78 -23.26 22.96
N SER A 337 -35.16 -23.79 21.89
CA SER A 337 -35.56 -25.04 21.25
C SER A 337 -35.33 -26.28 22.13
N LEU A 338 -34.43 -26.17 23.12
CA LEU A 338 -34.17 -27.22 24.11
C LEU A 338 -34.93 -27.01 25.43
N GLY A 339 -35.79 -25.98 25.51
CA GLY A 339 -36.55 -25.64 26.72
C GLY A 339 -35.68 -25.11 27.87
N ARG A 340 -34.51 -24.52 27.56
CA ARG A 340 -33.54 -24.04 28.56
C ARG A 340 -33.34 -22.52 28.43
N THR A 341 -33.07 -21.86 29.55
CA THR A 341 -32.61 -20.47 29.53
C THR A 341 -31.16 -20.41 29.03
N PRO A 342 -30.76 -19.32 28.35
CA PRO A 342 -29.36 -19.12 27.99
C PRO A 342 -28.51 -19.10 29.27
N GLY A 343 -27.57 -20.05 29.41
CA GLY A 343 -26.65 -20.08 30.55
C GLY A 343 -25.60 -18.95 30.48
N ASP A 344 -25.09 -18.56 31.64
CA ASP A 344 -23.98 -17.60 31.75
C ASP A 344 -22.70 -18.23 31.17
N GLY A 345 -22.06 -17.53 30.22
CA GLY A 345 -20.84 -18.00 29.53
C GLY A 345 -20.97 -18.24 28.02
N LYS A 346 -22.09 -17.87 27.39
CA LYS A 346 -22.22 -17.94 25.92
C LYS A 346 -21.33 -16.88 25.26
N SER A 347 -20.37 -17.32 24.45
CA SER A 347 -19.63 -16.45 23.54
C SER A 347 -20.54 -16.10 22.35
N SER A 348 -20.75 -14.81 22.09
CA SER A 348 -21.51 -14.33 20.93
C SER A 348 -20.56 -13.84 19.84
N LEU A 349 -20.96 -14.07 18.59
CA LEU A 349 -20.26 -13.53 17.42
C LEU A 349 -20.79 -12.15 17.10
N PHE A 350 -19.88 -11.21 16.80
CA PHE A 350 -20.24 -9.90 16.28
C PHE A 350 -20.34 -9.96 14.74
N ASN A 351 -21.45 -9.46 14.19
CA ASN A 351 -21.77 -9.52 12.75
C ASN A 351 -21.72 -10.95 12.16
N PRO A 352 -22.50 -11.92 12.67
CA PRO A 352 -22.64 -13.20 12.00
C PRO A 352 -23.27 -13.00 10.62
N LEU A 353 -22.90 -13.87 9.67
CA LEU A 353 -23.45 -13.81 8.31
C LEU A 353 -24.95 -14.17 8.29
N GLU A 354 -25.37 -15.07 9.18
CA GLU A 354 -26.74 -15.56 9.36
C GLU A 354 -27.14 -15.57 10.84
#